data_AF-B9TPT5-F1
#
_entry.id   AF-B9TPT5-F1
#
_cell.length_a   1.000
_cell.length_b   1.000
_cell.length_c   1.000
_cell.angle_alpha   90.00
_cell.angle_beta   90.00
_cell.angle_gamma   90.00
#
_symmetry.space_group_name_H-M   'P 1'
#
loop_
_entity.id
_entity.type
_entity.pdbx_description
1 polymer ?
#
loop_
_entity_poly.entity_id
_entity_poly.type
_entity_poly.pdbx_seq_one_letter_code
_entity_poly.pdbx_strand_id
1 'polypeptide(L)'
;MTHRVLAESKNYVLTHEYETVFVYCRVTGKSTVVGDHHGDPTCGVIAPDESWFATGGQGVSVFVPCRGVKTYLRDPVFHVSAMRLEGSDNVCFLVDPWSDNASVWRLNPSTGDLSKLRDGPDLRDEPYVAK
;
A
#
# COMPACT_ATOMS: atom_id res chain seq x y z
N MET A 1 12.37 19.65 3.19
CA MET A 1 12.06 18.21 3.26
C MET A 1 10.58 18.10 2.98
N THR A 2 10.20 17.48 1.86
CA THR A 2 8.82 17.47 1.36
C THR A 2 8.25 16.09 1.57
N HIS A 3 7.53 15.88 2.68
CA HIS A 3 6.76 14.66 2.89
C HIS A 3 5.62 14.61 1.86
N ARG A 4 5.53 13.51 1.12
CA ARG A 4 4.43 13.25 0.19
C ARG A 4 3.39 12.37 0.88
N VAL A 5 2.12 12.73 0.74
CA VAL A 5 1.00 12.01 1.34
C VAL A 5 0.62 10.84 0.45
N LEU A 6 0.53 9.64 1.03
CA LEU A 6 0.06 8.42 0.37
C LEU A 6 -1.42 8.15 0.71
N ALA A 7 -1.82 8.38 1.96
CA ALA A 7 -3.19 8.21 2.42
C ALA A 7 -3.45 9.00 3.72
N GLU A 8 -4.71 9.32 3.97
CA GLU A 8 -5.14 10.00 5.19
C GLU A 8 -6.37 9.33 5.80
N SER A 9 -6.43 9.37 7.12
CA SER A 9 -7.59 8.98 7.91
C SER A 9 -7.89 10.06 8.95
N LYS A 10 -8.83 9.78 9.85
CA LYS A 10 -9.23 10.73 10.89
C LYS A 10 -8.06 11.08 11.82
N ASN A 11 -7.30 10.09 12.27
CA ASN A 11 -6.24 10.27 13.26
C ASN A 11 -4.84 10.12 12.68
N TYR A 12 -4.68 9.62 11.46
CA TYR A 12 -3.36 9.34 10.89
C TYR A 12 -3.18 9.89 9.48
N VAL A 13 -1.92 10.18 9.16
CA VAL A 13 -1.46 10.51 7.80
C VAL A 13 -0.32 9.56 7.48
N LEU A 14 -0.49 8.81 6.40
CA LEU A 14 0.54 7.94 5.85
C LEU A 14 1.31 8.74 4.79
N THR A 15 2.61 8.88 4.99
CA THR A 15 3.48 9.71 4.15
C THR A 15 4.76 8.98 3.82
N HIS A 16 5.52 9.52 2.87
CA HIS A 16 6.88 9.10 2.63
C HIS A 16 7.82 10.29 2.42
N GLU A 17 9.10 10.06 2.69
CA GLU A 17 10.22 10.91 2.27
C GLU A 17 11.25 10.00 1.60
N TYR A 18 11.45 10.21 0.30
CA TYR A 18 12.14 9.25 -0.57
C TYR A 18 11.56 7.83 -0.37
N GLU A 19 12.43 6.87 -0.11
CA GLU A 19 12.13 5.46 0.12
C GLU A 19 11.51 5.17 1.50
N THR A 20 11.59 6.11 2.46
CA THR A 20 11.18 5.87 3.84
C THR A 20 9.71 6.25 4.06
N VAL A 21 8.95 5.35 4.69
CA VAL A 21 7.52 5.54 4.99
C VAL A 21 7.32 5.94 6.45
N PHE A 22 6.44 6.90 6.66
CA PHE A 22 6.09 7.43 7.97
C PHE A 22 4.59 7.41 8.21
N VAL A 23 4.18 7.07 9.44
CA VAL A 23 2.83 7.29 9.95
C VAL A 23 2.87 8.43 10.96
N TYR A 24 2.16 9.51 10.64
CA TYR A 24 1.97 10.66 11.52
C TYR A 24 0.63 10.54 12.25
N CYS A 25 0.66 10.59 13.57
CA CYS A 25 -0.53 10.60 14.43
C CYS A 25 -0.96 12.05 14.72
N ARG A 26 -2.12 12.44 14.21
CA ARG A 26 -2.71 13.78 14.39
C ARG A 26 -3.04 14.10 15.84
N VAL A 27 -3.38 13.08 16.64
CA VAL A 27 -3.74 13.25 18.06
C VAL A 27 -2.52 13.56 18.91
N THR A 28 -1.40 12.86 18.67
CA THR A 28 -0.19 12.99 19.50
C THR A 28 0.88 13.89 18.88
N GLY A 29 0.75 14.23 17.60
CA GLY A 29 1.76 14.95 16.83
C GLY A 29 3.01 14.13 16.52
N LYS A 30 3.02 12.82 16.80
CA LYS A 30 4.20 11.96 16.62
C LYS A 30 4.24 11.34 15.23
N SER A 31 5.43 11.32 14.64
CA SER A 31 5.74 10.55 13.43
C SER A 31 6.50 9.29 13.79
N THR A 32 6.15 8.17 13.17
CA THR A 32 6.81 6.87 13.34
C THR A 32 7.24 6.35 11.98
N VAL A 33 8.48 5.87 11.87
CA VAL A 33 8.96 5.16 10.68
C VAL A 33 8.32 3.78 10.65
N VAL A 34 7.65 3.44 9.55
CA VAL A 34 6.85 2.20 9.42
C VAL A 34 7.26 1.34 8.23
N GLY A 35 8.44 1.58 7.68
CA GLY A 35 9.02 0.74 6.63
C GLY A 35 9.72 1.55 5.56
N ASP A 36 10.22 0.81 4.57
CA ASP A 36 10.91 1.33 3.40
C ASP A 36 10.49 0.60 2.12
N HIS A 37 10.75 1.25 0.99
CA HIS A 37 10.64 0.68 -0.34
C HIS A 37 11.98 0.80 -1.05
N HIS A 38 12.25 -0.09 -2.00
CA HIS A 38 13.34 0.15 -2.95
C HIS A 38 12.76 1.02 -4.06
N GLY A 39 13.23 2.27 -4.17
CA GLY A 39 12.51 3.34 -4.85
C GLY A 39 11.36 3.94 -4.02
N ASP A 40 10.82 5.06 -4.50
CA ASP A 40 9.76 5.78 -3.79
C ASP A 40 8.44 5.00 -3.82
N PRO A 41 7.72 4.87 -2.69
CA PRO A 41 6.36 4.36 -2.70
C PRO A 41 5.44 5.30 -3.49
N THR A 42 4.48 4.72 -4.20
CA THR A 42 3.60 5.40 -5.15
C THR A 42 2.17 5.55 -4.63
N CYS A 43 1.76 4.67 -3.72
CA CYS A 43 0.40 4.61 -3.21
C CYS A 43 0.36 4.04 -1.79
N GLY A 44 -0.77 4.25 -1.10
CA GLY A 44 -1.02 3.65 0.19
C GLY A 44 -2.48 3.70 0.58
N VAL A 45 -2.82 2.95 1.62
CA VAL A 45 -4.16 2.91 2.21
C VAL A 45 -4.05 2.77 3.73
N ILE A 46 -5.07 3.25 4.43
CA ILE A 46 -5.23 3.11 5.88
C ILE A 46 -6.53 2.37 6.12
N ALA A 47 -6.51 1.36 7.00
CA ALA A 47 -7.73 0.66 7.40
C ALA A 47 -8.78 1.66 7.94
N PRO A 48 -10.09 1.45 7.72
CA PRO A 48 -11.12 2.35 8.26
C PRO A 48 -11.10 2.49 9.79
N ASP A 49 -10.69 1.43 10.48
CA ASP A 49 -10.51 1.38 11.94
C ASP A 49 -9.08 1.73 12.38
N GLU A 50 -8.22 2.11 11.43
CA GLU A 50 -6.82 2.49 11.63
C GLU A 50 -5.96 1.39 12.29
N SER A 51 -6.39 0.12 12.18
CA SER A 51 -5.69 -1.03 12.74
C SER A 51 -4.45 -1.44 11.94
N TRP A 52 -4.37 -1.08 10.66
CA TRP A 52 -3.26 -1.37 9.76
C TRP A 52 -3.10 -0.30 8.67
N PHE A 53 -1.90 -0.27 8.10
CA PHE A 53 -1.48 0.68 7.08
C PHE A 53 -0.76 -0.10 5.98
N ALA A 54 -1.03 0.18 4.71
CA ALA A 54 -0.34 -0.47 3.60
C ALA A 54 0.23 0.57 2.62
N THR A 55 1.40 0.29 2.07
CA THR A 55 2.04 1.09 1.02
C THR A 55 2.48 0.22 -0.14
N GLY A 56 2.34 0.77 -1.34
CA GLY A 56 2.75 0.17 -2.60
C GLY A 56 3.86 0.97 -3.25
N GLY A 57 4.74 0.25 -3.94
CA GLY A 57 5.91 0.75 -4.65
C GLY A 57 6.56 -0.48 -5.27
N GLN A 58 7.82 -0.76 -4.96
CA GLN A 58 8.37 -2.09 -5.24
C GLN A 58 7.89 -3.10 -4.19
N GLY A 59 6.82 -3.82 -4.54
CA GLY A 59 6.08 -4.71 -3.65
C GLY A 59 5.08 -3.97 -2.76
N VAL A 60 4.62 -4.67 -1.71
CA VAL A 60 3.67 -4.17 -0.72
C VAL A 60 4.29 -4.25 0.67
N SER A 61 4.23 -3.15 1.41
CA SER A 61 4.59 -3.11 2.83
C SER A 61 3.34 -2.85 3.67
N VAL A 62 3.12 -3.68 4.68
CA VAL A 62 2.01 -3.57 5.64
C VAL A 62 2.58 -3.33 7.02
N PHE A 63 2.12 -2.27 7.68
CA PHE A 63 2.39 -2.00 9.08
C PHE A 63 1.16 -2.25 9.92
N VAL A 64 1.32 -3.07 10.96
CA VAL A 64 0.31 -3.28 12.01
C VAL A 64 0.95 -2.88 13.34
N PRO A 65 0.42 -1.90 14.09
CA PRO A 65 1.08 -1.35 15.28
C PRO A 65 1.56 -2.39 16.31
N CYS A 66 0.81 -3.48 16.50
CA CYS A 66 1.17 -4.55 17.44
C CYS A 66 2.03 -5.67 16.84
N ARG A 67 2.23 -5.72 15.52
CA ARG A 67 2.98 -6.79 14.83
C ARG A 67 4.18 -6.30 14.04
N GLY A 68 4.35 -4.98 13.89
CA GLY A 68 5.40 -4.38 13.09
C GLY A 68 5.10 -4.44 11.59
N VAL A 69 6.17 -4.41 10.79
CA VAL A 69 6.12 -4.32 9.32
C VAL A 69 6.26 -5.71 8.71
N LYS A 70 5.42 -6.02 7.72
CA LYS A 70 5.53 -7.18 6.84
C LYS A 70 5.55 -6.74 5.39
N THR A 71 6.35 -7.42 4.57
CA THR A 71 6.45 -7.13 3.14
C THR A 71 6.01 -8.32 2.30
N TYR A 72 5.42 -8.03 1.15
CA TYR A 72 4.85 -9.00 0.22
C TYR A 72 5.27 -8.64 -1.20
N LEU A 73 5.46 -9.65 -2.05
CA LEU A 73 5.83 -9.49 -3.47
C LEU A 73 7.05 -8.56 -3.67
N ARG A 74 8.08 -8.71 -2.82
CA ARG A 74 9.30 -7.88 -2.85
C ARG A 74 10.25 -8.41 -3.92
N ASP A 75 9.93 -8.12 -5.17
CA ASP A 75 10.73 -8.49 -6.33
C ASP A 75 10.84 -7.29 -7.28
N PRO A 76 12.01 -7.05 -7.91
CA PRO A 76 12.22 -5.92 -8.82
C PRO A 76 11.22 -5.80 -9.97
N VAL A 77 10.57 -6.90 -10.37
CA VAL A 77 9.56 -6.88 -11.44
C VAL A 77 8.14 -6.68 -10.95
N PHE A 78 7.94 -6.40 -9.66
CA PHE A 78 6.63 -6.17 -9.04
C PHE A 78 6.52 -4.74 -8.53
N HIS A 79 6.01 -3.85 -9.38
CA HIS A 79 5.74 -2.47 -9.02
C HIS A 79 4.24 -2.22 -8.84
N VAL A 80 3.84 -1.96 -7.61
CA VAL A 80 2.46 -1.63 -7.24
C VAL A 80 2.20 -0.17 -7.60
N SER A 81 1.22 0.06 -8.48
CA SER A 81 0.88 1.40 -8.97
C SER A 81 -0.33 2.01 -8.26
N ALA A 82 -1.23 1.17 -7.75
CA ALA A 82 -2.46 1.61 -7.10
C ALA A 82 -2.93 0.61 -6.04
N MET A 83 -3.59 1.12 -5.01
CA MET A 83 -4.20 0.36 -3.93
C MET A 83 -5.62 0.87 -3.64
N ARG A 84 -6.49 -0.03 -3.19
CA ARG A 84 -7.81 0.32 -2.65
C ARG A 84 -8.22 -0.64 -1.54
N LEU A 85 -9.06 -0.16 -0.64
CA LEU A 85 -9.73 -1.00 0.33
C LEU A 85 -10.80 -1.87 -0.34
N GLU A 86 -10.94 -3.10 0.12
CA GLU A 86 -12.05 -4.01 -0.19
C GLU A 86 -12.70 -4.42 1.14
N GLY A 87 -13.70 -3.66 1.56
CA GLY A 87 -14.29 -3.79 2.90
C GLY A 87 -13.37 -3.24 4.00
N SER A 88 -13.46 -3.82 5.20
CA SER A 88 -12.63 -3.45 6.36
C SER A 88 -11.28 -4.17 6.42
N ASP A 89 -11.20 -5.37 5.82
CA ASP A 89 -10.16 -6.33 6.17
C ASP A 89 -9.17 -6.59 5.03
N ASN A 90 -9.49 -6.16 3.81
CA ASN A 90 -8.68 -6.46 2.64
C ASN A 90 -8.24 -5.20 1.90
N VAL A 91 -7.08 -5.31 1.28
CA VAL A 91 -6.58 -4.34 0.29
C VAL A 91 -6.42 -5.05 -1.04
N CYS A 92 -6.93 -4.43 -2.09
CA CYS A 92 -6.69 -4.83 -3.46
C CYS A 92 -5.69 -3.87 -4.09
N PHE A 93 -4.77 -4.39 -4.91
CA PHE A 93 -3.73 -3.59 -5.50
C PHE A 93 -3.37 -4.05 -6.91
N LEU A 94 -2.96 -3.08 -7.73
CA LEU A 94 -2.59 -3.24 -9.12
C LEU A 94 -1.08 -3.26 -9.25
N VAL A 95 -0.56 -4.34 -9.83
CA VAL A 95 0.86 -4.56 -10.11
C VAL A 95 1.12 -4.34 -11.60
N ASP A 96 2.17 -3.57 -11.90
CA ASP A 96 2.75 -3.35 -13.23
C ASP A 96 1.77 -3.23 -14.39
N PRO A 97 0.80 -2.29 -14.36
CA PRO A 97 -0.20 -2.16 -15.43
C PRO A 97 0.36 -1.80 -16.82
N TRP A 98 1.68 -1.60 -16.93
CA TRP A 98 2.42 -1.14 -18.09
C TRP A 98 3.14 -2.31 -18.79
N SER A 99 3.09 -3.50 -18.19
CA SER A 99 3.82 -4.68 -18.64
C SER A 99 2.88 -5.86 -18.90
N ASP A 100 3.41 -7.00 -19.31
CA ASP A 100 2.65 -8.24 -19.41
C ASP A 100 2.46 -8.93 -18.04
N ASN A 101 3.10 -8.41 -16.99
CA ASN A 101 2.92 -8.84 -15.59
C ASN A 101 1.73 -8.15 -14.90
N ALA A 102 0.98 -7.33 -15.64
CA ALA A 102 -0.18 -6.61 -15.14
C ALA A 102 -1.13 -7.56 -14.41
N SER A 103 -1.35 -7.31 -13.11
CA SER A 103 -2.16 -8.20 -12.29
C SER A 103 -2.81 -7.48 -11.12
N VAL A 104 -3.97 -7.96 -10.71
CA VAL A 104 -4.67 -7.50 -9.50
C VAL A 104 -4.56 -8.56 -8.43
N TRP A 105 -4.14 -8.12 -7.26
CA TRP A 105 -3.97 -8.95 -6.09
C TRP A 105 -4.85 -8.45 -4.96
N ARG A 106 -5.16 -9.37 -4.05
CA ARG A 106 -5.83 -9.09 -2.78
C ARG A 106 -4.98 -9.62 -1.65
N LEU A 107 -4.77 -8.78 -0.66
CA LEU A 107 -4.10 -9.10 0.59
C LEU A 107 -5.04 -8.82 1.75
N ASN A 108 -5.11 -9.74 2.70
CA ASN A 108 -5.63 -9.47 4.03
C ASN A 108 -4.47 -9.07 4.96
N PRO A 109 -4.35 -7.80 5.39
CA PRO A 109 -3.22 -7.34 6.20
C PRO A 109 -3.15 -7.98 7.60
N SER A 110 -4.29 -8.44 8.13
CA SER A 110 -4.41 -9.04 9.46
C SER A 110 -3.95 -10.50 9.48
N THR A 111 -4.25 -11.28 8.45
CA THR A 111 -3.86 -12.69 8.34
C THR A 111 -2.58 -12.90 7.53
N GLY A 112 -2.34 -12.02 6.55
CA GLY A 112 -1.31 -12.16 5.53
C GLY A 112 -1.75 -13.00 4.34
N ASP A 113 -3.03 -13.33 4.23
CA ASP A 113 -3.56 -14.11 3.11
C ASP A 113 -3.46 -13.28 1.83
N LEU A 114 -2.61 -13.75 0.91
CA LEU A 114 -2.34 -13.12 -0.36
C LEU A 114 -2.88 -14.02 -1.48
N SER A 115 -3.72 -13.43 -2.35
CA SER A 115 -4.31 -14.14 -3.48
C SER A 115 -4.29 -13.26 -4.72
N LYS A 116 -3.92 -13.84 -5.86
CA LYS A 116 -4.07 -13.16 -7.15
C LYS A 116 -5.53 -13.26 -7.58
N LEU A 117 -6.16 -12.12 -7.88
CA LEU A 117 -7.55 -12.06 -8.33
C LEU A 117 -7.67 -12.15 -9.84
N ARG A 118 -6.73 -11.53 -10.57
CA ARG A 118 -6.77 -11.44 -12.03
C ARG A 118 -5.36 -11.28 -12.59
N ASP A 119 -5.02 -12.07 -13.58
CA ASP A 119 -3.95 -11.78 -14.55
C ASP A 119 -4.55 -10.95 -15.68
N GLY A 120 -3.83 -9.98 -16.25
CA GLY A 120 -4.23 -9.50 -17.57
C GLY A 120 -3.63 -8.18 -18.04
N PRO A 121 -3.28 -8.09 -19.34
CA PRO A 121 -2.90 -6.85 -20.03
C PRO A 121 -4.06 -5.86 -20.24
N ASP A 122 -5.31 -6.25 -19.99
CA ASP A 122 -6.53 -5.41 -20.08
C ASP A 122 -6.71 -4.46 -18.88
N LEU A 123 -5.62 -4.19 -18.14
CA LEU A 123 -5.54 -3.18 -17.09
C LEU A 123 -4.77 -1.93 -17.55
N ARG A 124 -4.27 -1.95 -18.80
CA ARG A 124 -3.60 -0.81 -19.42
C ARG A 124 -4.59 0.34 -19.59
N ASP A 125 -4.19 1.51 -19.11
CA ASP A 125 -4.86 2.80 -19.31
C ASP A 125 -6.29 2.94 -18.74
N GLU A 126 -6.83 1.96 -18.01
CA GLU A 126 -8.05 2.16 -17.23
C GLU A 126 -7.73 2.75 -15.85
N PRO A 127 -8.40 3.82 -15.43
CA PRO A 127 -8.22 4.33 -14.08
C PRO A 127 -8.67 3.24 -13.11
N TYR A 128 -7.83 2.92 -12.11
CA TYR A 128 -8.17 1.97 -11.05
C TYR A 128 -9.19 2.61 -10.09
N VAL A 129 -10.41 2.81 -10.59
CA VAL A 129 -11.57 3.33 -9.85
C VAL A 129 -12.48 2.17 -9.53
N ALA A 130 -12.99 2.15 -8.30
CA ALA A 130 -14.08 1.25 -7.93
C ALA A 130 -15.27 1.50 -8.87
N LYS A 131 -15.89 0.42 -9.37
CA LYS A 131 -17.30 0.48 -9.78
C LYS A 131 -18.17 0.45 -8.53
#